data_AF-A0A7X7P891-F1
#
_entry.id   AF-A0A7X7P891-F1
#
_cell.length_a   1.000
_cell.length_b   1.000
_cell.length_c   1.000
_cell.angle_alpha   90.00
_cell.angle_beta   90.00
_cell.angle_gamma   90.00
#
_symmetry.space_group_name_H-M   'P 1'
#
loop_
_entity.id
_entity.type
_entity.pdbx_description
1 polymer ?
#
loop_
_entity_poly.entity_id
_entity_poly.type
_entity_poly.pdbx_seq_one_letter_code
_entity_poly.pdbx_strand_id
1 'polypeptide(L)' 'MNLVQTLEQQLEAFKREYEKFERGNKSAGTRARKALQDIKRTCQDLRVSIQGSKKEDAGSEE' A
#
# COMPACT_ATOMS: atom_id res chain seq x y z
N MET A 1 1.35 12.11 -6.21
CA MET A 1 1.36 10.68 -6.58
C MET A 1 0.05 10.08 -6.11
N ASN A 2 -0.70 9.41 -6.98
CA ASN A 2 -1.99 8.82 -6.62
C ASN A 2 -1.77 7.60 -5.70
N LEU A 3 -2.57 7.43 -4.64
CA LEU A 3 -2.45 6.31 -3.69
C LEU A 3 -2.52 4.93 -4.37
N VAL A 4 -3.31 4.82 -5.43
CA VAL A 4 -3.42 3.60 -6.24
C VAL A 4 -2.10 3.31 -6.97
N GLN A 5 -1.47 4.32 -7.56
CA GLN A 5 -0.16 4.15 -8.22
C GLN A 5 0.94 3.78 -7.21
N THR A 6 0.90 4.37 -6.00
CA THR A 6 1.82 4.00 -4.92
C THR A 6 1.66 2.53 -4.53
N LEU A 7 0.41 2.06 -4.42
CA LEU A 7 0.11 0.66 -4.10
C LEU A 7 0.64 -0.30 -5.18
N GLU A 8 0.48 0.03 -6.46
CA GLU A 8 1.01 -0.76 -7.57
C GLU A 8 2.54 -0.90 -7.50
N GLN A 9 3.25 0.20 -7.23
CA GLN A 9 4.70 0.21 -7.09
C GLN A 9 5.18 -0.62 -5.89
N GLN A 10 4.49 -0.51 -4.76
CA GLN A 10 4.79 -1.30 -3.57
C GLN A 10 4.55 -2.79 -3.80
N LEU A 11 3.46 -3.14 -4.50
CA LEU A 11 3.16 -4.52 -4.87
C LEU A 11 4.25 -5.10 -5.77
N GLU A 12 4.71 -4.33 -6.74
CA GLU A 12 5.78 -4.75 -7.63
C GLU A 12 7.12 -4.93 -6.88
N ALA A 13 7.44 -4.03 -5.95
CA ALA A 13 8.59 -4.18 -5.07
C ALA A 13 8.48 -5.44 -4.18
N PHE A 14 7.30 -5.70 -3.63
CA PHE A 14 7.03 -6.91 -2.86
C PHE A 14 7.26 -8.17 -3.71
N LYS A 15 6.70 -8.24 -4.93
CA LYS A 15 6.88 -9.40 -5.83
C LYS A 15 8.36 -9.70 -6.09
N ARG A 16 9.15 -8.67 -6.41
CA ARG A 16 10.60 -8.82 -6.64
C ARG A 16 11.35 -9.35 -5.42
N GLU A 17 11.04 -8.82 -4.24
CA GLU A 17 11.72 -9.25 -3.00
C GLU A 17 11.24 -10.64 -2.55
N TYR A 18 9.97 -10.96 -2.76
CA TYR A 18 9.41 -12.27 -2.48
C TYR A 18 10.04 -13.35 -3.36
N GLU A 19 10.19 -13.09 -4.67
CA GLU A 19 10.88 -14.02 -5.57
C GLU A 19 12.33 -14.28 -5.15
N LYS A 20 13.07 -13.24 -4.76
CA LYS A 20 14.44 -13.39 -4.22
C LYS A 20 14.44 -14.20 -2.92
N PHE A 21 13.44 -14.01 -2.06
CA PHE A 21 13.30 -14.73 -0.81
C PHE A 21 13.02 -16.23 -1.04
N GLU A 22 12.12 -16.58 -1.96
CA GLU A 22 11.84 -17.97 -2.37
C GLU A 22 13.09 -18.67 -2.91
N ARG A 23 14.00 -17.92 -3.54
CA ARG A 23 15.33 -18.40 -3.98
C ARG A 23 16.37 -18.49 -2.84
N GLY A 24 15.96 -18.36 -1.59
CA GLY A 24 16.80 -18.51 -0.39
C GLY A 24 17.43 -17.22 0.15
N ASN A 25 17.15 -16.05 -0.43
CA ASN A 25 17.69 -14.78 0.08
C ASN A 25 16.92 -14.30 1.33
N LYS A 26 17.43 -14.64 2.52
CA LYS A 26 16.82 -14.27 3.81
C LYS A 26 16.65 -12.75 4.00
N SER A 27 17.58 -11.94 3.52
CA SER A 27 17.49 -10.47 3.61
C SER A 27 16.37 -9.90 2.75
N ALA A 28 16.08 -10.53 1.60
CA ALA A 28 14.93 -10.19 0.77
C ALA A 28 13.61 -10.45 1.51
N GLY A 29 13.55 -11.48 2.37
CA GLY A 29 12.39 -11.73 3.24
C GLY A 29 12.09 -10.58 4.21
N THR A 30 13.13 -9.92 4.77
CA THR A 30 12.95 -8.72 5.60
C THR A 30 12.39 -7.55 4.79
N ARG A 31 12.88 -7.36 3.55
CA ARG A 31 12.38 -6.30 2.66
C ARG A 31 10.95 -6.57 2.18
N ALA A 32 10.62 -7.82 1.86
CA ALA A 32 9.27 -8.24 1.49
C ALA A 32 8.27 -7.98 2.62
N ARG A 33 8.63 -8.31 3.88
CA ARG A 33 7.81 -7.98 5.05
C ARG A 33 7.60 -6.48 5.24
N LYS A 34 8.64 -5.67 5.02
CA LYS A 34 8.51 -4.20 5.06
C LYS A 34 7.57 -3.69 3.97
N ALA A 35 7.72 -4.17 2.73
CA ALA A 35 6.83 -3.82 1.63
C ALA A 35 5.37 -4.16 1.94
N LEU A 36 5.09 -5.31 2.56
CA LEU A 36 3.73 -5.66 3.00
C LEU A 36 3.17 -4.72 4.07
N GLN A 37 3.99 -4.22 5.00
CA GLN A 37 3.55 -3.21 5.98
C GLN A 37 3.24 -1.88 5.31
N ASP A 38 4.05 -1.47 4.35
CA ASP A 38 3.82 -0.24 3.58
C ASP A 38 2.53 -0.34 2.74
N ILE A 39 2.29 -1.49 2.09
CA ILE A 39 1.03 -1.82 1.39
C ILE A 39 -0.15 -1.70 2.33
N LYS A 40 -0.09 -2.31 3.52
CA LYS A 40 -1.17 -2.25 4.51
C LYS A 40 -1.52 -0.81 4.87
N ARG A 41 -0.52 0.04 5.08
CA ARG A 41 -0.73 1.47 5.37
C ARG A 41 -1.38 2.18 4.20
N THR A 42 -0.84 2.02 2.98
CA THR A 42 -1.39 2.66 1.78
C THR A 42 -2.83 2.22 1.49
N CYS A 43 -3.17 0.94 1.70
CA CYS A 43 -4.56 0.47 1.62
C CYS A 43 -5.47 1.12 2.67
N GLN A 44 -4.98 1.32 3.90
CA GLN A 44 -5.73 2.00 4.93
C GLN A 44 -5.97 3.48 4.57
N ASP A 45 -4.95 4.16 4.07
CA ASP A 45 -5.05 5.55 3.63
C ASP A 45 -6.04 5.69 2.46
N LEU A 46 -6.00 4.77 1.50
CA LEU A 46 -6.95 4.73 0.39
C LEU A 46 -8.39 4.50 0.89
N ARG A 47 -8.58 3.58 1.85
CA ARG A 47 -9.89 3.33 2.47
C ARG A 47 -10.42 4.58 3.18
N VAL A 48 -9.57 5.25 3.96
CA VAL A 48 -9.93 6.49 4.67
C VAL A 48 -10.26 7.60 3.67
N SER A 49 -9.49 7.73 2.58
CA SER A 49 -9.76 8.70 1.52
C SER A 49 -11.14 8.46 0.89
N ILE A 50 -11.49 7.21 0.54
CA ILE A 50 -12.82 6.85 0.00
C ILE A 50 -13.93 7.19 1.01
N GLN A 51 -13.71 6.90 2.30
CA GLN A 51 -14.68 7.20 3.36
C GLN A 51 -14.79 8.72 3.61
N GLY A 52 -13.70 9.47 3.46
CA GLY A 52 -13.62 10.92 3.62
C GLY A 52 -14.29 11.68 2.48
N SER A 53 -14.16 11.21 1.24
CA SER A 53 -14.94 11.71 0.10
C SER A 53 -16.45 11.52 0.30
N LYS A 54 -16.86 10.61 1.20
CA LYS A 54 -18.25 10.41 1.61
C LYS A 54 -18.72 11.36 2.73
N LYS A 55 -17.79 12.08 3.38
CA LYS A 55 -18.09 13.09 4.41
C LYS A 55 -18.07 14.53 3.88
N GLU A 56 -17.28 14.81 2.83
CA GLU A 56 -17.23 16.13 2.21
C GLU A 56 -18.46 16.46 1.33
N ASP A 57 -19.28 15.45 0.99
CA ASP A 57 -20.55 15.64 0.25
C ASP A 57 -21.77 15.81 1.18
N ALA A 58 -21.56 15.88 2.50
CA ALA A 58 -22.63 15.96 3.51
C ALA A 58 -22.48 17.17 4.47
N GLY A 59 -21.70 18.18 4.09
CA GLY A 59 -21.35 19.29 5.00
C GLY A 59 -21.07 20.63 4.32
N SER A 60 -21.69 20.91 3.17
CA SER A 60 -21.63 22.20 2.48
C SER A 60 -23.03 22.80 2.29
N GLU A 61 -23.85 22.78 3.33
CA GLU A 61 -24.98 23.69 3.52
C GLU A 61 -25.03 24.07 5.00
N GLU A 62 -24.41 25.21 5.35
CA GLU A 62 -24.80 26.15 6.42
C GLU A 62 -23.92 27.41 6.38
#